data_AF-A0A382VI51-F1
#
_entry.id   AF-A0A382VI51-F1
#
_cell.length_a   1.000
_cell.length_b   1.000
_cell.length_c   1.000
_cell.angle_alpha   90.00
_cell.angle_beta   90.00
_cell.angle_gamma   90.00
#
_symmetry.space_group_name_H-M   'P 1'
#
loop_
_entity.id
_entity.type
_entity.pdbx_description
1 polymer ?
#
loop_
_entity_poly.entity_id
_entity_poly.type
_entity_poly.pdbx_seq_one_letter_code
_entity_poly.pdbx_strand_id
1 'polypeptide(L)'
;VAPFDGWSQETLESAITTSEVDPVLAKDAFPGGIKQLLAFFMMEADRNMVAEATARGLDQGPVRKQIGGIIRLRLTQLRPHREAIRRAVALHLLPGRAPNAAASLWRTVDAIWHVAGDDSTNFNYYTKRAL
;
A
#
# COMPACT_ATOMS: atom_id res chain seq x y z
N VAL A 1 12.81 12.23 -2.87
CA VAL A 1 11.96 13.16 -3.64
C VAL A 1 10.54 13.22 -3.06
N ALA A 2 9.73 12.16 -3.09
CA ALA A 2 8.34 12.21 -2.61
C ALA A 2 8.08 12.72 -1.15
N PRO A 3 8.96 12.44 -0.15
CA PRO A 3 8.84 13.04 1.19
C PRO A 3 9.08 14.55 1.27
N PHE A 4 9.50 15.21 0.19
CA PHE A 4 9.75 16.65 0.15
C PHE A 4 8.85 17.32 -0.89
N ASP A 5 8.82 16.76 -2.11
CA ASP A 5 8.14 17.35 -3.27
C ASP A 5 6.71 16.83 -3.47
N GLY A 6 6.33 15.78 -2.72
CA GLY A 6 5.00 15.16 -2.80
C GLY A 6 4.87 14.12 -3.91
N TRP A 7 3.63 13.78 -4.24
CA TRP A 7 3.33 12.81 -5.29
C TRP A 7 2.87 13.56 -6.54
N SER A 8 3.86 14.09 -7.28
CA SER A 8 3.66 14.85 -8.51
C SER A 8 4.38 14.24 -9.73
N GLN A 9 4.09 14.76 -10.92
CA GLN A 9 4.75 14.31 -12.15
C GLN A 9 6.24 14.69 -12.14
N GLU A 10 6.58 15.85 -11.59
CA GLU A 10 7.96 16.32 -11.41
C GLU A 10 8.73 15.39 -10.46
N THR A 11 8.06 14.87 -9.43
CA THR A 11 8.65 13.86 -8.53
C THR A 11 8.97 12.57 -9.28
N LEU A 12 8.10 12.13 -10.20
CA LEU A 12 8.35 10.96 -11.04
C LEU A 12 9.54 11.19 -11.98
N GLU A 13 9.58 12.33 -12.66
CA GLU A 13 10.67 12.68 -13.58
C GLU A 13 12.03 12.78 -12.86
N SER A 14 12.03 13.41 -11.68
CA SER A 14 13.20 13.45 -10.83
C SER A 14 13.62 12.04 -10.39
N ALA A 15 12.68 11.19 -9.98
CA ALA A 15 12.97 9.81 -9.60
C ALA A 15 13.57 9.01 -10.76
N ILE A 16 13.05 9.15 -11.99
CA ILE A 16 13.57 8.51 -13.20
C ILE A 16 15.01 8.96 -13.47
N THR A 17 15.27 10.27 -13.37
CA THR A 17 16.61 10.83 -13.59
C THR A 17 17.63 10.27 -12.59
N THR A 18 17.19 9.92 -11.37
CA THR A 18 18.07 9.38 -10.32
C THR A 18 18.10 7.86 -10.22
N SER A 19 17.23 7.11 -10.91
CA SER A 19 17.03 5.67 -10.69
C SER A 19 17.98 4.77 -11.47
N GLU A 20 18.90 5.31 -12.27
CA GLU A 20 19.75 4.58 -13.22
C GLU A 20 18.97 3.73 -14.26
N VAL A 21 17.64 3.84 -14.27
CA VAL A 21 16.76 3.14 -15.22
C VAL A 21 16.66 3.97 -16.50
N ASP A 22 16.63 3.29 -17.64
CA ASP A 22 16.36 3.93 -18.92
C ASP A 22 15.03 4.74 -18.86
N PRO A 23 15.04 6.03 -19.23
CA PRO A 23 13.86 6.89 -19.08
C PRO A 23 12.65 6.46 -19.91
N VAL A 24 12.85 5.81 -21.06
CA VAL A 24 11.75 5.30 -21.89
C VAL A 24 11.12 4.13 -21.18
N LEU A 25 11.93 3.18 -20.72
CA LEU A 25 11.48 2.01 -19.98
C LEU A 25 10.76 2.39 -18.68
N ALA A 26 11.25 3.40 -17.97
CA ALA A 26 10.61 3.87 -16.74
C ALA A 26 9.24 4.54 -16.98
N LYS A 27 9.09 5.27 -18.09
CA LYS A 27 7.78 5.84 -18.50
C LYS A 27 6.82 4.75 -18.97
N ASP A 28 7.32 3.75 -19.69
CA ASP A 28 6.53 2.60 -20.14
C ASP A 28 6.08 1.70 -18.99
N ALA A 29 6.85 1.63 -17.90
CA ALA A 29 6.44 0.93 -16.67
C ALA A 29 5.29 1.65 -15.95
N PHE A 30 5.19 2.97 -16.08
CA PHE A 30 4.19 3.80 -15.41
C PHE A 30 3.44 4.73 -16.39
N PRO A 31 2.69 4.20 -17.38
CA PRO A 31 1.92 5.03 -18.33
C PRO A 31 0.85 5.90 -17.65
N GLY A 32 0.38 5.49 -16.47
CA GLY A 32 -0.51 6.29 -15.60
C GLY A 32 0.22 7.33 -14.74
N GLY A 33 1.53 7.49 -14.94
CA GLY A 33 2.39 8.43 -14.24
C GLY A 33 2.45 8.19 -12.73
N ILE A 34 2.55 9.29 -11.98
CA ILE A 34 2.73 9.27 -10.52
C ILE A 34 1.62 8.51 -9.76
N LYS A 35 0.40 8.46 -10.30
CA LYS A 35 -0.71 7.72 -9.68
C LYS A 35 -0.43 6.22 -9.67
N GLN A 36 0.12 5.70 -10.76
CA GLN A 36 0.48 4.29 -10.88
C GLN A 36 1.71 3.96 -10.03
N LEU A 37 2.68 4.87 -9.97
CA LEU A 37 3.82 4.71 -9.06
C LEU A 37 3.38 4.68 -7.59
N LEU A 38 2.44 5.54 -7.18
CA LEU A 38 1.87 5.51 -5.83
C LEU A 38 1.13 4.19 -5.56
N ALA A 39 0.30 3.73 -6.51
CA ALA A 39 -0.40 2.47 -6.38
C ALA A 39 0.59 1.28 -6.25
N PHE A 40 1.67 1.30 -7.03
CA PHE A 40 2.74 0.32 -6.96
C PHE A 40 3.45 0.36 -5.60
N PHE A 41 3.79 1.53 -5.09
CA PHE A 41 4.39 1.69 -3.75
C PHE A 41 3.49 1.10 -2.65
N MET A 42 2.18 1.35 -2.70
CA MET A 42 1.23 0.78 -1.75
C MET A 42 1.14 -0.74 -1.88
N MET A 43 1.14 -1.26 -3.11
CA MET A 43 1.14 -2.70 -3.37
C MET A 43 2.38 -3.39 -2.84
N GLU A 44 3.56 -2.83 -3.08
CA GLU A 44 4.82 -3.40 -2.63
C GLU A 44 4.91 -3.42 -1.11
N ALA A 45 4.40 -2.37 -0.47
CA ALA A 45 4.38 -2.30 0.98
C ALA A 45 3.36 -3.28 1.61
N ASP A 46 2.31 -3.69 0.89
CA ASP A 46 1.44 -4.80 1.32
C ASP A 46 2.10 -6.17 1.11
N ARG A 47 2.84 -6.37 0.01
CA ARG A 47 3.64 -7.58 -0.21
C ARG A 47 4.67 -7.79 0.90
N ASN A 48 5.39 -6.74 1.27
CA ASN A 48 6.36 -6.77 2.37
C ASN A 48 5.70 -7.06 3.72
N MET A 49 4.48 -6.55 3.96
CA MET A 49 3.71 -6.89 5.16
C MET A 49 3.33 -8.37 5.16
N VAL A 50 2.82 -8.89 4.05
CA VAL A 50 2.43 -10.31 3.93
C VAL A 50 3.64 -11.22 4.14
N ALA A 51 4.73 -10.99 3.42
CA ALA A 51 5.94 -11.81 3.51
C ALA A 51 6.48 -11.89 4.96
N GLU A 52 6.56 -10.75 5.64
CA GLU A 52 7.06 -10.67 7.01
C GLU A 52 6.04 -11.21 8.04
N ALA A 53 4.75 -11.03 7.81
CA ALA A 53 3.70 -11.61 8.66
C ALA A 53 3.72 -13.14 8.60
N THR A 54 3.86 -13.71 7.40
CA THR A 54 4.01 -15.15 7.18
C THR A 54 5.29 -15.67 7.85
N ALA A 55 6.43 -14.99 7.64
CA ALA A 55 7.70 -15.40 8.25
C ALA A 55 7.65 -15.41 9.79
N ARG A 56 6.83 -14.56 10.39
CA ARG A 56 6.63 -14.46 11.85
C ARG A 56 5.51 -15.35 12.39
N GLY A 57 4.75 -16.05 11.54
CA GLY A 57 3.58 -16.84 11.96
C GLY A 57 2.50 -16.00 12.65
N LEU A 58 2.21 -14.80 12.12
CA LEU A 58 1.21 -13.90 12.71
C LEU A 58 -0.25 -14.38 12.53
N ASP A 59 -0.44 -15.49 11.83
CA ASP A 59 -1.70 -16.24 11.66
C ASP A 59 -2.02 -17.17 12.84
N GLN A 60 -1.21 -17.15 13.90
CA GLN A 60 -1.39 -18.03 15.06
C GLN A 60 -2.03 -17.29 16.24
N GLY A 61 -2.97 -17.96 16.91
CA GLY A 61 -3.62 -17.47 18.13
C GLY A 61 -4.93 -16.69 17.90
N PRO A 62 -5.35 -15.82 18.86
CA PRO A 62 -6.63 -15.12 18.75
C PRO A 62 -6.64 -14.10 17.61
N VAL A 63 -7.67 -14.13 16.75
CA VAL A 63 -7.83 -13.24 15.56
C VAL A 63 -7.56 -11.77 15.86
N ARG A 64 -8.05 -11.25 16.99
CA ARG A 64 -7.81 -9.85 17.39
C ARG A 64 -6.32 -9.53 17.54
N LYS A 65 -5.51 -10.46 18.06
CA LYS A 65 -4.06 -10.30 18.20
C LYS A 65 -3.35 -10.44 16.85
N GLN A 66 -3.80 -11.37 16.00
CA GLN A 66 -3.27 -11.57 14.65
C GLN A 66 -3.41 -10.28 13.83
N ILE A 67 -4.65 -9.80 13.66
CA ILE A 67 -4.96 -8.58 12.89
C ILE A 67 -4.23 -7.36 13.46
N GLY A 68 -4.27 -7.18 14.79
CA GLY A 68 -3.55 -6.08 15.44
C GLY A 68 -2.03 -6.15 15.23
N GLY A 69 -1.46 -7.35 15.23
CA GLY A 69 -0.04 -7.61 14.94
C GLY A 69 0.34 -7.24 13.51
N ILE A 70 -0.45 -7.67 12.54
CA ILE A 70 -0.22 -7.41 11.11
C ILE A 70 -0.37 -5.91 10.80
N ILE A 71 -1.40 -5.24 11.34
CA ILE A 71 -1.56 -3.79 11.20
C ILE A 71 -0.35 -3.05 11.78
N ARG A 72 0.09 -3.44 12.98
CA ARG A 72 1.26 -2.84 13.63
C ARG A 72 2.52 -3.04 12.79
N LEU A 73 2.70 -4.23 12.23
CA LEU A 73 3.81 -4.54 11.34
C LEU A 73 3.80 -3.62 10.12
N ARG A 74 2.65 -3.50 9.43
CA ARG A 74 2.46 -2.63 8.27
C ARG A 74 2.84 -1.18 8.57
N LEU A 75 2.33 -0.64 9.67
CA LEU A 75 2.62 0.74 10.10
C LEU A 75 4.09 0.92 10.50
N THR A 76 4.72 -0.12 11.06
CA THR A 76 6.13 -0.07 11.46
C THR A 76 7.06 -0.07 10.25
N GLN A 77 6.81 -0.93 9.26
CA GLN A 77 7.56 -0.96 7.99
C GLN A 77 7.48 0.38 7.24
N LEU A 78 6.38 1.09 7.39
CA LEU A 78 6.15 2.39 6.77
C LEU A 78 6.81 3.57 7.50
N ARG A 79 7.34 3.40 8.72
CA ARG A 79 7.94 4.50 9.49
C ARG A 79 9.01 5.30 8.74
N PRO A 80 9.95 4.68 8.00
CA PRO A 80 10.95 5.42 7.22
C PRO A 80 10.34 6.31 6.13
N HIS A 81 9.11 6.02 5.69
CA HIS A 81 8.39 6.72 4.63
C HIS A 81 7.22 7.56 5.16
N ARG A 82 7.19 7.86 6.46
CA ARG A 82 6.06 8.54 7.14
C ARG A 82 5.54 9.75 6.39
N GLU A 83 6.44 10.62 5.93
CA GLU A 83 6.07 11.87 5.28
C GLU A 83 5.54 11.65 3.84
N ALA A 84 6.10 10.69 3.11
CA ALA A 84 5.57 10.29 1.81
C ALA A 84 4.14 9.74 1.94
N ILE A 85 3.87 8.93 2.97
CA ILE A 85 2.54 8.37 3.21
C ILE A 85 1.56 9.46 3.62
N ARG A 86 1.96 10.39 4.49
CA ARG A 86 1.12 11.52 4.88
C ARG A 86 0.65 12.30 3.66
N ARG A 87 1.56 12.56 2.71
CA ARG A 87 1.21 13.21 1.44
C ARG A 87 0.37 12.32 0.52
N ALA A 88 0.61 11.01 0.47
CA ALA A 88 -0.22 10.07 -0.29
C ALA A 88 -1.67 10.07 0.22
N VAL A 89 -1.88 10.03 1.54
CA VAL A 89 -3.20 10.09 2.16
C VAL A 89 -3.88 11.41 1.82
N ALA A 90 -3.20 12.54 1.97
CA ALA A 90 -3.75 13.84 1.59
C ALA A 90 -4.17 13.90 0.11
N LEU A 91 -3.36 13.32 -0.78
CA LEU A 91 -3.67 13.21 -2.20
C LEU A 91 -4.93 12.38 -2.46
N HIS A 92 -5.08 11.25 -1.75
CA HIS A 92 -6.23 10.36 -1.87
C HIS A 92 -7.55 10.99 -1.39
N LEU A 93 -7.48 11.98 -0.49
CA LEU A 93 -8.66 12.70 0.02
C LEU A 93 -9.17 13.81 -0.91
N LEU A 94 -8.44 14.14 -1.98
CA LEU A 94 -8.92 15.13 -2.94
C LEU A 94 -10.16 14.63 -3.71
N PRO A 95 -11.10 15.53 -4.08
CA PRO A 95 -12.24 15.18 -4.91
C PRO A 95 -11.84 14.43 -6.19
N GLY A 96 -12.60 13.38 -6.53
CA GLY A 96 -12.33 12.53 -7.70
C GLY A 96 -11.26 11.45 -7.50
N ARG A 97 -10.59 11.39 -6.34
CA ARG A 97 -9.58 10.34 -6.03
C ARG A 97 -10.06 9.28 -5.04
N ALA A 98 -11.27 9.44 -4.50
CA ALA A 98 -11.87 8.53 -3.54
C ALA A 98 -11.97 7.07 -4.02
N PRO A 99 -12.35 6.76 -5.28
CA PRO A 99 -12.44 5.36 -5.73
C PRO A 99 -11.09 4.63 -5.67
N ASN A 100 -10.00 5.28 -6.09
CA ASN A 100 -8.66 4.71 -6.05
C ASN A 100 -8.15 4.54 -4.61
N ALA A 101 -8.48 5.50 -3.73
CA ALA A 101 -8.17 5.40 -2.31
C ALA A 101 -8.87 4.19 -1.67
N ALA A 102 -10.18 4.05 -1.93
CA ALA A 102 -10.98 2.94 -1.45
C ALA A 102 -10.48 1.58 -1.97
N ALA A 103 -10.16 1.49 -3.27
CA ALA A 103 -9.61 0.27 -3.86
C ALA A 103 -8.26 -0.12 -3.23
N SER A 104 -7.36 0.86 -3.00
CA SER A 104 -6.08 0.59 -2.34
C SER A 104 -6.26 0.14 -0.90
N LEU A 105 -7.16 0.78 -0.15
CA LEU A 105 -7.48 0.40 1.23
C LEU A 105 -8.08 -1.01 1.29
N TRP A 106 -9.05 -1.29 0.42
CA TRP A 106 -9.69 -2.60 0.33
C TRP A 106 -8.65 -3.70 0.09
N ARG A 107 -7.76 -3.51 -0.89
CA ARG A 107 -6.68 -4.48 -1.17
C ARG A 107 -5.74 -4.68 0.02
N THR A 108 -5.47 -3.63 0.79
CA THR A 108 -4.65 -3.73 2.00
C THR A 108 -5.37 -4.55 3.07
N VAL A 109 -6.64 -4.25 3.34
CA VAL A 109 -7.45 -4.95 4.35
C VAL A 109 -7.65 -6.41 3.97
N ASP A 110 -7.91 -6.69 2.69
CA ASP A 110 -8.00 -8.03 2.16
C ASP A 110 -6.70 -8.83 2.39
N ALA A 111 -5.54 -8.25 2.08
CA ALA A 111 -4.25 -8.89 2.34
C ALA A 111 -4.00 -9.17 3.84
N ILE A 112 -4.44 -8.27 4.73
CA ILE A 112 -4.35 -8.47 6.19
C ILE A 112 -5.19 -9.66 6.63
N TRP A 113 -6.45 -9.73 6.19
CA TRP A 113 -7.33 -10.84 6.54
C TRP A 113 -6.85 -12.15 5.96
N HIS A 114 -6.40 -12.14 4.71
CA HIS A 114 -5.92 -13.34 4.04
C HIS A 114 -4.66 -13.91 4.73
N VAL A 115 -3.68 -13.06 5.06
CA VAL A 115 -2.47 -13.53 5.78
C VAL A 115 -2.76 -13.91 7.23
N ALA A 116 -3.88 -13.45 7.81
CA ALA A 116 -4.36 -13.91 9.11
C ALA A 116 -5.13 -15.25 9.03
N GLY A 117 -5.26 -15.86 7.85
CA GLY A 117 -5.92 -17.15 7.65
C GLY A 117 -7.42 -17.07 7.35
N ASP A 118 -7.96 -15.92 6.96
CA ASP A 118 -9.36 -15.81 6.52
C ASP A 118 -9.60 -16.49 5.17
N ASP A 119 -10.51 -17.46 5.15
CA ASP A 119 -10.98 -18.19 3.97
C ASP A 119 -12.47 -17.90 3.65
N SER A 120 -13.03 -16.86 4.26
CA SER A 120 -14.45 -16.50 4.10
C SER A 120 -14.79 -16.22 2.63
N THR A 121 -15.81 -16.89 2.10
CA THR A 121 -16.34 -16.67 0.74
C THR A 121 -17.77 -16.12 0.72
N ASN A 122 -18.40 -16.01 1.89
CA ASN A 122 -19.79 -15.57 2.05
C ASN A 122 -19.87 -14.11 2.50
N PHE A 123 -21.01 -13.67 3.04
CA PHE A 123 -21.20 -12.30 3.53
C PHE A 123 -20.11 -11.84 4.52
N ASN A 124 -19.52 -12.76 5.29
CA ASN A 124 -18.41 -12.45 6.20
C ASN A 124 -17.17 -11.89 5.47
N TYR A 125 -16.95 -12.27 4.21
CA TYR A 125 -15.87 -11.73 3.40
C TYR A 125 -15.96 -10.20 3.33
N TYR A 126 -17.16 -9.69 3.01
CA TYR A 126 -17.42 -8.28 2.85
C TYR A 126 -17.44 -7.53 4.17
N THR A 127 -18.11 -8.07 5.19
CA THR A 127 -18.23 -7.38 6.49
C THR A 127 -16.87 -7.20 7.15
N LYS A 128 -16.01 -8.23 7.16
CA LYS A 128 -14.64 -8.15 7.69
C LYS A 128 -13.79 -7.08 7.01
N ARG A 129 -14.04 -6.81 5.73
CA ARG A 129 -13.24 -5.86 4.92
C ARG A 129 -13.78 -4.44 4.94
N ALA A 130 -15.02 -4.26 5.37
CA ALA A 130 -15.71 -2.97 5.39
C ALA A 130 -15.96 -2.41 6.80
N LEU A 131 -16.09 -3.26 7.82
CA LEU A 131 -16.50 -2.92 9.19
C LEU A 131 -15.43 -3.35 10.20
#